data_AF-A0A0C2D5W6-F1
#
_entry.id   AF-A0A0C2D5W6-F1
#
_cell.length_a   1.000
_cell.length_b   1.000
_cell.length_c   1.000
_cell.angle_alpha   90.00
_cell.angle_beta   90.00
_cell.angle_gamma   90.00
#
_symmetry.space_group_name_H-M   'P 1'
#
loop_
_entity.id
_entity.type
_entity.pdbx_description
1 polymer ?
#
loop_
_entity_poly.entity_id
_entity_poly.type
_entity_poly.pdbx_seq_one_letter_code
_entity_poly.pdbx_strand_id
1 'polypeptide(L)'
;MAIAEGRQPNNQGTLPSAKNMYKLEYNCEMEGEVQKEILACTGRATLTEKYGQNYLVVPAADMHADVPNRLRAAIAIWKGPQRYYGLNNISNYDDNRLYTFANRLSRSLAGSASLIF
;
A
#
# COMPACT_ATOMS: atom_id res chain seq x y z
N MET A 1 -8.79 -13.08 -5.36
CA MET A 1 -8.45 -11.84 -4.61
C MET A 1 -9.72 -11.03 -4.40
N ALA A 2 -10.09 -10.72 -3.15
CA ALA A 2 -11.40 -10.13 -2.81
C ALA A 2 -11.74 -8.82 -3.55
N ILE A 3 -10.74 -7.97 -3.84
CA ILE A 3 -10.94 -6.73 -4.61
C ILE A 3 -11.26 -7.05 -6.08
N ALA A 4 -10.48 -7.94 -6.72
CA ALA A 4 -10.71 -8.33 -8.11
C ALA A 4 -12.11 -8.92 -8.32
N GLU A 5 -12.61 -9.65 -7.33
CA GLU A 5 -13.93 -10.28 -7.31
C GLU A 5 -15.07 -9.33 -6.89
N GLY A 6 -14.79 -8.07 -6.55
CA GLY A 6 -15.81 -7.10 -6.13
C GLY A 6 -16.40 -7.37 -4.74
N ARG A 7 -15.69 -8.12 -3.89
CA ARG A 7 -16.11 -8.51 -2.53
C ARG A 7 -15.43 -7.69 -1.43
N GLN A 8 -14.51 -6.79 -1.80
CA GLN A 8 -13.84 -5.92 -0.83
C GLN A 8 -14.84 -4.89 -0.27
N PRO A 9 -15.02 -4.81 1.06
CA PRO A 9 -15.91 -3.82 1.66
C PRO A 9 -15.45 -2.39 1.36
N ASN A 10 -16.41 -1.49 1.07
CA ASN A 10 -16.20 -0.06 0.85
C ASN A 10 -16.91 0.78 1.91
N ASN A 11 -16.70 2.10 2.04
CA ASN A 11 -17.44 2.89 3.03
C ASN A 11 -18.95 2.60 2.99
N GLN A 12 -19.51 2.47 1.78
CA GLN A 12 -20.83 1.89 1.53
C GLN A 12 -20.71 0.72 0.57
N GLY A 13 -21.37 -0.40 0.88
CA GLY A 13 -21.37 -1.60 0.04
C GLY A 13 -19.97 -2.23 -0.15
N THR A 14 -19.70 -2.68 -1.37
CA THR A 14 -18.40 -3.24 -1.79
C THR A 14 -17.81 -2.46 -2.95
N LEU A 15 -16.50 -2.59 -3.16
CA LEU A 15 -15.84 -2.11 -4.36
C LEU A 15 -16.30 -2.91 -5.59
N PRO A 16 -16.32 -2.30 -6.78
CA PRO A 16 -16.60 -3.01 -8.02
C PRO A 16 -15.50 -4.04 -8.33
N SER A 17 -15.85 -5.09 -9.08
CA SER A 17 -14.89 -6.06 -9.60
C SER A 17 -13.87 -5.41 -10.53
N ALA A 18 -12.63 -5.91 -10.55
CA ALA A 18 -11.55 -5.39 -11.40
C ALA A 18 -11.10 -6.43 -12.43
N LYS A 19 -11.09 -6.05 -13.72
CA LYS A 19 -10.74 -6.95 -14.84
C LYS A 19 -9.24 -7.14 -15.06
N ASN A 20 -8.40 -6.15 -14.71
CA ASN A 20 -6.94 -6.20 -14.93
C ASN A 20 -6.21 -5.92 -13.61
N MET A 21 -6.49 -6.73 -12.60
CA MET A 21 -5.79 -6.68 -11.32
C MET A 21 -4.69 -7.76 -11.31
N TYR A 22 -3.44 -7.34 -11.33
CA TYR A 22 -2.30 -8.24 -11.39
C TYR A 22 -1.88 -8.72 -10.00
N LYS A 23 -1.39 -9.96 -9.94
CA LYS A 23 -0.77 -10.50 -8.72
C LYS A 23 0.59 -9.82 -8.55
N LEU A 24 0.87 -9.37 -7.34
CA LEU A 24 2.16 -8.77 -7.00
C LEU A 24 3.16 -9.88 -6.67
N GLU A 25 4.38 -9.71 -7.15
CA GLU A 25 5.50 -10.62 -6.90
C GLU A 25 6.52 -9.94 -6.00
N TYR A 26 7.18 -10.74 -5.17
CA TYR A 26 8.23 -10.25 -4.31
C TYR A 26 9.53 -10.11 -5.10
N ASN A 27 10.25 -9.01 -4.90
CA ASN A 27 11.49 -8.72 -5.62
C ASN A 27 12.58 -8.31 -4.62
N CYS A 28 13.63 -9.13 -4.56
CA CYS A 28 14.75 -8.94 -3.66
C CYS A 28 15.58 -7.68 -3.97
N GLU A 29 15.66 -7.25 -5.24
CA GLU A 29 16.38 -6.04 -5.61
C GLU A 29 15.69 -4.79 -5.03
N MET A 30 14.36 -4.76 -5.16
CA MET A 30 13.53 -3.70 -4.59
C MET A 30 13.63 -3.68 -3.07
N GLU A 31 13.57 -4.84 -2.40
CA GLU A 31 13.78 -4.92 -0.95
C GLU A 31 15.15 -4.34 -0.55
N GLY A 32 16.21 -4.69 -1.28
CA GLY A 32 17.54 -4.17 -1.03
C GLY A 32 17.65 -2.64 -1.17
N GLU A 33 16.90 -2.02 -2.08
CA GLU A 33 16.83 -0.55 -2.20
C GLU A 33 16.13 0.07 -0.99
N VAL A 34 14.98 -0.45 -0.56
CA VAL A 34 14.27 0.09 0.62
C VAL A 34 15.00 -0.17 1.93
N GLN A 35 15.70 -1.29 2.06
CA GLN A 35 16.49 -1.57 3.27
C GLN A 35 17.54 -0.47 3.49
N LYS A 36 18.17 0.04 2.43
CA LYS A 36 19.13 1.16 2.52
C LYS A 36 18.46 2.44 3.00
N GLU A 37 17.25 2.73 2.50
CA GLU A 37 16.48 3.91 2.91
C GLU A 37 16.03 3.85 4.37
N ILE A 38 15.57 2.68 4.82
CA ILE A 38 15.16 2.47 6.22
C ILE A 38 16.36 2.66 7.16
N LEU A 39 17.53 2.14 6.79
CA LEU A 39 18.77 2.28 7.58
C LEU A 39 19.25 3.74 7.70
N ALA A 40 18.90 4.60 6.75
CA ALA A 40 19.17 6.03 6.84
C ALA A 40 18.28 6.75 7.87
N CYS A 41 17.23 6.11 8.37
CA CYS A 41 16.33 6.62 9.43
C CYS A 41 15.75 8.02 9.15
N THR A 42 15.56 8.37 7.87
CA THR A 42 15.11 9.72 7.47
C THR A 42 13.65 9.98 7.82
N GLY A 43 12.86 8.92 8.02
CA GLY A 43 11.41 9.01 8.26
C GLY A 43 10.62 9.50 7.04
N ARG A 44 11.19 9.39 5.83
CA ARG A 44 10.57 9.88 4.59
C ARG A 44 10.64 8.82 3.49
N ALA A 45 9.66 8.86 2.59
CA ALA A 45 9.72 8.17 1.31
C ALA A 45 10.64 8.95 0.35
N THR A 46 11.65 8.28 -0.19
CA THR A 46 12.74 8.86 -1.01
C THR A 46 12.82 8.25 -2.40
N LEU A 47 12.17 7.11 -2.64
CA LEU A 47 12.22 6.39 -3.92
C LEU A 47 11.03 6.73 -4.84
N THR A 48 10.35 7.85 -4.56
CA THR A 48 9.05 8.21 -5.13
C THR A 48 9.07 8.53 -6.62
N GLU A 49 10.24 8.84 -7.19
CA GLU A 49 10.38 9.08 -8.63
C GLU A 49 10.28 7.78 -9.45
N LYS A 50 10.70 6.65 -8.85
CA LYS A 50 10.78 5.35 -9.52
C LYS A 50 9.69 4.38 -9.06
N TYR A 51 9.21 4.52 -7.82
CA TYR A 51 8.25 3.60 -7.21
C TYR A 51 7.10 4.29 -6.50
N GLY A 52 5.94 3.64 -6.51
CA GLY A 52 4.89 3.93 -5.53
C GLY A 52 5.34 3.45 -4.14
N GLN A 53 5.50 4.37 -3.19
CA GLN A 53 6.03 4.06 -1.87
C GLN A 53 5.00 4.33 -0.77
N ASN A 54 4.79 3.32 0.07
CA ASN A 54 4.10 3.48 1.34
C ASN A 54 5.12 3.39 2.47
N TYR A 55 5.03 4.27 3.45
CA TYR A 55 5.86 4.24 4.65
C TYR A 55 4.99 4.53 5.86
N LEU A 56 5.45 4.06 7.02
CA LEU A 56 4.80 4.29 8.29
C LEU A 56 5.87 4.62 9.32
N VAL A 57 5.74 5.79 9.94
CA VAL A 57 6.55 6.19 11.09
C VAL A 57 5.62 6.21 12.29
N VAL A 58 5.96 5.43 13.31
CA VAL A 58 5.23 5.39 14.59
C VAL A 58 6.17 5.70 15.73
N PRO A 59 5.69 6.34 16.81
CA PRO A 59 6.46 6.44 18.05
C PRO A 59 6.88 5.06 18.53
N ALA A 60 8.10 4.93 19.06
CA ALA A 60 8.62 3.65 19.54
C ALA A 60 7.73 3.00 20.63
N ALA A 61 7.04 3.83 21.42
CA ALA A 61 6.10 3.37 22.45
C ALA A 61 4.87 2.64 21.87
N ASP A 62 4.46 2.98 20.65
CA ASP A 62 3.29 2.41 19.98
C ASP A 62 3.68 1.25 19.04
N MET A 63 4.98 0.97 18.91
CA MET A 63 5.52 -0.04 18.01
C MET A 63 5.56 -1.41 18.70
N HIS A 64 4.82 -2.38 18.15
CA HIS A 64 4.93 -3.77 18.60
C HIS A 64 6.39 -4.26 18.59
N ALA A 65 6.80 -5.13 19.51
CA ALA A 65 8.17 -5.65 19.51
C ALA A 65 8.44 -6.61 18.32
N ASP A 66 7.40 -7.30 17.85
CA ASP A 66 7.53 -8.33 16.81
C ASP A 66 7.27 -7.80 15.40
N VAL A 67 8.10 -8.25 14.45
CA VAL A 67 8.02 -7.89 13.03
C VAL A 67 6.67 -8.27 12.38
N PRO A 68 6.10 -9.47 12.62
CA PRO A 68 4.84 -9.84 12.01
C PRO A 68 3.66 -8.91 12.38
N ASN A 69 3.56 -8.47 13.63
CA ASN A 69 2.50 -7.56 14.05
C ASN A 69 2.73 -6.13 13.53
N ARG A 70 3.98 -5.66 13.47
CA ARG A 70 4.31 -4.40 12.79
C ARG A 70 3.80 -4.39 11.35
N LEU A 71 4.04 -5.49 10.63
CA LEU A 71 3.62 -5.61 9.24
C LEU A 71 2.09 -5.66 9.09
N ARG A 72 1.41 -6.44 9.94
CA ARG A 72 -0.07 -6.48 9.96
C ARG A 72 -0.67 -5.11 10.23
N ALA A 73 -0.09 -4.36 11.18
CA ALA A 73 -0.52 -3.01 11.52
C ALA A 73 -0.33 -2.05 10.33
N ALA A 74 0.84 -2.04 9.70
CA ALA A 74 1.11 -1.22 8.52
C ALA A 74 0.12 -1.50 7.38
N ILE A 75 -0.11 -2.78 7.07
CA ILE A 75 -1.09 -3.18 6.04
C ILE A 75 -2.51 -2.74 6.41
N ALA A 76 -2.90 -2.84 7.68
CA ALA A 76 -4.22 -2.41 8.13
C ALA A 76 -4.38 -0.89 7.99
N ILE A 77 -3.37 -0.11 8.39
CA ILE A 77 -3.34 1.34 8.28
C ILE A 77 -3.46 1.77 6.82
N TRP A 78 -2.68 1.18 5.90
CA TRP A 78 -2.75 1.53 4.48
C TRP A 78 -4.07 1.13 3.80
N LYS A 79 -4.80 0.14 4.35
CA LYS A 79 -6.13 -0.23 3.86
C LYS A 79 -7.25 0.63 4.45
N GLY A 80 -7.08 1.11 5.68
CA GLY A 80 -8.10 1.81 6.47
C GLY A 80 -8.80 2.94 5.72
N PRO A 81 -8.07 3.86 5.05
CA PRO A 81 -8.67 4.99 4.36
C PRO A 81 -9.73 4.60 3.33
N GLN A 82 -9.55 3.50 2.59
CA GLN A 82 -10.55 3.07 1.62
C GLN A 82 -11.86 2.65 2.28
N ARG A 83 -11.79 1.94 3.42
CA ARG A 83 -12.99 1.55 4.15
C ARG A 83 -13.65 2.76 4.84
N TYR A 84 -12.85 3.74 5.27
CA TYR A 84 -13.35 4.90 5.99
C TYR A 84 -13.92 5.99 5.07
N TYR A 85 -13.21 6.41 4.03
CA TYR A 85 -13.64 7.48 3.13
C TYR A 85 -14.43 6.97 1.93
N GLY A 86 -14.20 5.72 1.53
CA GLY A 86 -14.80 5.12 0.36
C GLY A 86 -14.07 5.47 -0.94
N LEU A 87 -14.04 4.52 -1.88
CA LEU A 87 -13.56 4.73 -3.24
C LEU A 87 -14.76 4.77 -4.20
N ASN A 88 -15.48 5.90 -4.20
CA ASN A 88 -16.76 6.03 -4.89
C ASN A 88 -16.62 6.46 -6.36
N ASN A 89 -15.46 7.01 -6.73
CA ASN A 89 -15.10 7.28 -8.12
C ASN A 89 -13.73 6.67 -8.41
N ILE A 90 -13.69 5.75 -9.38
CA ILE A 90 -12.54 4.88 -9.70
C ILE A 90 -11.39 5.67 -10.34
N SER A 91 -11.63 6.92 -10.73
CA SER A 91 -10.61 7.85 -11.22
C SER A 91 -10.01 8.75 -10.12
N ASN A 92 -10.50 8.68 -8.88
CA ASN A 92 -10.08 9.60 -7.81
C ASN A 92 -8.80 9.13 -7.10
N TYR A 93 -7.82 8.64 -7.88
CA TYR A 93 -6.49 8.30 -7.38
C TYR A 93 -5.69 9.54 -6.93
N ASP A 94 -6.16 10.74 -7.29
CA ASP A 94 -5.62 12.03 -6.86
C ASP A 94 -6.06 12.45 -5.44
N ASP A 95 -6.91 11.65 -4.78
CA ASP A 95 -7.24 11.88 -3.38
C ASP A 95 -6.04 11.49 -2.50
N ASN A 96 -5.35 12.50 -1.97
CA ASN A 96 -4.22 12.35 -1.05
C ASN A 96 -4.56 11.53 0.20
N ARG A 97 -5.83 11.27 0.53
CA ARG A 97 -6.23 10.39 1.63
C ARG A 97 -6.16 8.91 1.27
N LEU A 98 -6.17 8.59 -0.02
CA LEU A 98 -6.27 7.23 -0.55
C LEU A 98 -4.96 6.72 -1.17
N TYR A 99 -3.91 7.54 -1.25
CA TYR A 99 -2.66 7.20 -1.95
C TYR A 99 -2.03 5.88 -1.48
N THR A 100 -2.04 5.59 -0.18
CA THR A 100 -1.46 4.34 0.35
C THR A 100 -2.24 3.11 -0.08
N PHE A 101 -3.56 3.23 -0.18
CA PHE A 101 -4.41 2.20 -0.73
C PHE A 101 -4.25 2.07 -2.25
N ALA A 102 -4.13 3.21 -2.96
CA ALA A 102 -3.95 3.29 -4.40
C ALA A 102 -2.65 2.61 -4.87
N ASN A 103 -1.53 2.83 -4.18
CA ASN A 103 -0.23 2.22 -4.49
C ASN A 103 -0.28 0.68 -4.46
N ARG A 104 -1.22 0.09 -3.70
CA ARG A 104 -1.46 -1.35 -3.65
C ARG A 104 -2.25 -1.89 -4.86
N LEU A 105 -2.96 -1.02 -5.58
CA LEU A 105 -3.93 -1.39 -6.62
C LEU A 105 -3.56 -0.94 -8.04
N SER A 106 -2.58 -0.04 -8.18
CA SER A 106 -2.39 0.71 -9.42
C SER A 106 -2.04 -0.18 -10.62
N ARG A 107 -2.70 0.14 -11.75
CA ARG A 107 -2.58 -0.53 -13.06
C ARG A 107 -1.26 -0.21 -13.79
N SER A 108 -0.55 0.86 -13.41
CA SER A 108 0.64 1.36 -14.12
C SER A 108 1.95 0.76 -13.63
N LEU A 109 1.94 -0.11 -12.62
CA LEU A 109 3.12 -0.88 -12.21
C LEU A 109 3.41 -2.06 -13.19
N ALA A 110 3.03 -1.92 -14.46
CA ALA A 110 3.31 -2.85 -15.56
C ALA A 110 4.78 -2.79 -16.04
N GLY A 111 5.66 -2.16 -15.26
CA GLY A 111 7.09 -2.43 -15.22
C GLY A 111 7.46 -2.74 -13.77
N SER A 112 7.35 -4.01 -13.37
CA SER A 112 7.87 -4.51 -12.09
C SER A 112 7.21 -3.93 -10.82
N ALA A 113 5.92 -4.24 -10.63
CA ALA A 113 5.22 -4.02 -9.36
C ALA A 113 5.75 -4.96 -8.27
N SER A 114 6.71 -4.51 -7.48
CA SER A 114 7.17 -5.29 -6.32
C SER A 114 6.72 -4.64 -5.02
N LEU A 115 6.07 -5.42 -4.17
CA LEU A 115 5.81 -5.04 -2.78
C LEU A 115 7.08 -5.32 -1.98
N ILE A 116 7.50 -4.33 -1.23
CA ILE A 116 8.46 -4.50 -0.15
C ILE A 116 7.65 -4.40 1.15
N PHE A 117 7.93 -5.33 2.06
CA PHE A 117 7.33 -5.39 3.38
C PHE A 117 8.02 -4.42 4.35
#